data_AF-A0A6A5BPY8-F1
#
_entry.id   AF-A0A6A5BPY8-F1
#
_cell.length_a   1.000
_cell.length_b   1.000
_cell.length_c   1.000
_cell.angle_alpha   90.00
_cell.angle_beta   90.00
_cell.angle_gamma   90.00
#
_symmetry.space_group_name_H-M   'P 1'
#
loop_
_entity.id
_entity.type
_entity.pdbx_description
1 polymer ?
#
loop_
_entity_poly.entity_id
_entity_poly.type
_entity_poly.pdbx_seq_one_letter_code
_entity_poly.pdbx_strand_id
1 'polypeptide(L)'
;MNHLEEEEVEVDGNGKNTTSMSSSSVTSSSSKTAIIGKRATENLNEFFTLKGLDHPCIVKVREAFLMFDDEKSLQQGAIKNVAYTMKFYENGSLADYIYKNKGNISYKTVKSVMIQLCLVLQYLHSRNLLHRDIKPQNIFIDSLYSFKNSFIPQNQIDPALSSVIVILGDFGTVRKFNEGSMIRTMVGSQFYMSPEIMYGESYQLDADIWSMGVSN
;
A
#
# COMPACT_ATOMS: atom_id res chain seq x y z
N MET A 1 5.10 -34.19 -0.43
CA MET A 1 3.66 -33.90 -0.33
C MET A 1 3.53 -33.00 0.87
N ASN A 2 3.66 -31.68 0.65
CA ASN A 2 3.81 -30.71 1.73
C ASN A 2 2.42 -30.26 2.18
N HIS A 3 2.11 -30.51 3.45
CA HIS A 3 0.95 -29.96 4.12
C HIS A 3 1.14 -28.43 4.22
N LEU A 4 0.16 -27.68 3.71
CA LEU A 4 0.04 -26.25 3.94
C LEU A 4 -0.59 -26.06 5.31
N GLU A 5 0.11 -25.38 6.20
CA GLU A 5 -0.42 -24.94 7.50
C GLU A 5 -1.40 -23.78 7.25
N GLU A 6 -2.65 -23.96 7.67
CA GLU A 6 -3.68 -22.93 7.72
C GLU A 6 -3.50 -22.16 9.04
N GLU A 7 -3.29 -20.85 8.98
CA GLU A 7 -3.25 -19.98 10.17
C GLU A 7 -4.65 -19.40 10.41
N GLU A 8 -5.22 -19.70 11.58
CA GLU A 8 -6.44 -19.07 12.09
C GLU A 8 -6.11 -17.70 12.68
N VAL A 9 -6.83 -16.65 12.28
CA VAL A 9 -6.67 -15.29 12.84
C VAL A 9 -8.01 -14.81 13.40
N GLU A 10 -8.07 -14.56 14.71
CA GLU A 10 -9.19 -13.89 15.38
C GLU A 10 -9.08 -12.36 15.22
N VAL A 11 -10.18 -11.72 14.83
CA VAL A 11 -10.30 -10.25 14.81
C VAL A 11 -11.40 -9.87 15.80
N ASP A 12 -11.01 -9.37 16.97
CA ASP A 12 -11.96 -9.01 18.02
C ASP A 12 -12.46 -7.57 17.84
N GLY A 13 -13.78 -7.41 17.79
CA GLY A 13 -14.45 -6.18 17.42
C GLY A 13 -15.04 -5.45 18.61
N ASN A 14 -14.22 -4.78 19.45
CA ASN A 14 -14.61 -3.53 20.12
C ASN A 14 -13.52 -2.96 21.03
N GLY A 15 -13.09 -1.72 20.76
CA GLY A 15 -12.46 -0.88 21.77
C GLY A 15 -13.53 -0.16 22.61
N LYS A 16 -13.61 -0.47 23.91
CA LYS A 16 -13.77 0.47 25.05
C LYS A 16 -14.19 -0.26 26.35
N ASN A 17 -13.50 0.09 27.45
CA ASN A 17 -13.85 -0.21 28.85
C ASN A 17 -15.03 0.65 29.33
N THR A 18 -16.02 0.07 30.04
CA THR A 18 -16.75 0.67 31.19
C THR A 18 -17.40 -0.42 32.07
N THR A 19 -17.68 -0.06 33.33
CA THR A 19 -17.87 -0.87 34.54
C THR A 19 -19.32 -1.32 34.88
N SER A 20 -19.41 -2.43 35.61
CA SER A 20 -20.41 -2.87 36.62
C SER A 20 -21.69 -3.68 36.24
N MET A 21 -21.79 -4.83 36.95
CA MET A 21 -22.89 -5.78 37.23
C MET A 21 -24.32 -5.53 36.72
N SER A 22 -24.93 -6.52 36.07
CA SER A 22 -25.74 -7.58 36.72
C SER A 22 -26.42 -8.50 35.69
N SER A 23 -26.77 -9.70 36.15
CA SER A 23 -27.26 -10.89 35.46
C SER A 23 -28.39 -10.70 34.45
N SER A 24 -28.22 -11.26 33.24
CA SER A 24 -29.22 -12.13 32.61
C SER A 24 -28.67 -12.75 31.32
N SER A 25 -28.92 -14.04 31.17
CA SER A 25 -28.60 -14.94 30.07
C SER A 25 -28.67 -14.32 28.66
N VAL A 26 -27.52 -14.22 28.00
CA VAL A 26 -27.45 -14.09 26.54
C VAL A 26 -26.81 -15.36 26.00
N THR A 27 -27.58 -16.06 25.18
CA THR A 27 -27.19 -17.23 24.38
C THR A 27 -25.84 -17.00 23.71
N SER A 28 -24.89 -17.90 23.94
CA SER A 28 -23.61 -17.94 23.24
C SER A 28 -23.87 -18.06 21.73
N SER A 29 -23.84 -16.95 21.00
CA SER A 29 -23.67 -16.99 19.56
C SER A 29 -22.27 -17.53 19.31
N SER A 30 -22.17 -18.81 18.98
CA SER A 30 -20.93 -19.41 18.49
C SER A 30 -20.45 -18.60 17.29
N SER A 31 -19.45 -17.76 17.50
CA SER A 31 -18.74 -17.03 16.45
C SER A 31 -18.25 -18.06 15.44
N LYS A 32 -18.85 -18.10 14.26
CA LYS A 32 -18.33 -18.92 13.17
C LYS A 32 -17.09 -18.20 12.64
N THR A 33 -15.90 -18.72 12.95
CA THR A 33 -14.66 -18.25 12.35
C THR A 33 -14.74 -18.45 10.84
N ALA A 34 -14.59 -17.37 10.08
CA ALA A 34 -14.57 -17.44 8.63
C ALA A 34 -13.27 -18.12 8.18
N ILE A 35 -13.35 -19.05 7.23
CA ILE A 35 -12.17 -19.66 6.62
C ILE A 35 -11.69 -18.73 5.51
N ILE A 36 -10.47 -18.22 5.61
CA ILE A 36 -9.93 -17.21 4.69
C ILE A 36 -8.68 -17.77 4.03
N GLY A 37 -8.69 -17.90 2.71
CA GLY A 37 -7.51 -18.35 1.97
C GLY A 37 -6.35 -17.36 2.07
N LYS A 38 -5.10 -17.84 2.01
CA LYS A 38 -3.88 -17.02 2.11
C LYS A 38 -3.92 -15.72 1.28
N ARG A 39 -4.33 -15.81 0.01
CA ARG A 39 -4.43 -14.65 -0.89
C ARG A 39 -5.50 -13.65 -0.46
N ALA A 40 -6.63 -14.14 0.08
CA ALA A 40 -7.66 -13.29 0.63
C ALA A 40 -7.13 -12.52 1.85
N THR A 41 -6.34 -13.18 2.71
CA THR A 41 -5.67 -12.55 3.85
C THR A 41 -4.68 -11.46 3.40
N GLU A 42 -3.84 -11.75 2.40
CA GLU A 42 -2.91 -10.77 1.83
C GLU A 42 -3.64 -9.53 1.28
N ASN A 43 -4.70 -9.73 0.49
CA ASN A 43 -5.50 -8.64 -0.08
C ASN A 43 -6.28 -7.84 0.98
N LEU A 44 -6.75 -8.50 2.05
CA LEU A 44 -7.40 -7.83 3.19
C LEU A 44 -6.40 -6.97 3.95
N ASN A 45 -5.20 -7.49 4.21
CA ASN A 45 -4.13 -6.75 4.88
C ASN A 45 -3.76 -5.49 4.09
N GLU A 46 -3.62 -5.60 2.76
CA GLU A 46 -3.38 -4.45 1.89
C GLU A 46 -4.54 -3.44 1.96
N PHE A 47 -5.79 -3.92 1.83
CA PHE A 47 -6.97 -3.04 1.88
C PHE A 47 -7.06 -2.26 3.20
N PHE A 48 -6.89 -2.92 4.34
CA PHE A 48 -6.94 -2.27 5.64
C PHE A 48 -5.75 -1.34 5.87
N THR A 49 -4.57 -1.71 5.37
CA THR A 49 -3.41 -0.81 5.35
C THR A 49 -3.75 0.47 4.59
N LEU A 50 -4.23 0.35 3.35
CA LEU A 50 -4.63 1.50 2.52
C LEU A 50 -5.76 2.32 3.14
N LYS A 51 -6.74 1.70 3.80
CA LYS A 51 -7.81 2.41 4.53
C LYS A 51 -7.29 3.24 5.69
N GLY A 52 -6.20 2.83 6.33
CA GLY A 52 -5.56 3.55 7.43
C GLY A 52 -4.66 4.71 6.99
N LEU A 53 -4.41 4.87 5.68
CA LEU A 53 -3.52 5.89 5.14
C LEU A 53 -4.33 7.03 4.53
N ASP A 54 -3.99 8.26 4.90
CA ASP A 54 -4.54 9.47 4.32
C ASP A 54 -3.40 10.42 3.92
N HIS A 55 -3.03 10.34 2.65
CA HIS A 55 -2.02 11.18 2.02
C HIS A 55 -2.44 11.46 0.57
N PRO A 56 -2.25 12.69 0.04
CA PRO A 56 -2.70 13.05 -1.30
C PRO A 56 -2.02 12.27 -2.43
N CYS A 57 -0.79 11.81 -2.20
CA CYS A 57 0.00 11.03 -3.17
C CYS A 57 0.01 9.52 -2.88
N ILE A 58 -0.96 8.99 -2.13
CA ILE A 58 -1.18 7.54 -1.92
C ILE A 58 -2.52 7.15 -2.52
N VAL A 59 -2.58 5.97 -3.15
CA VAL A 59 -3.81 5.44 -3.74
C VAL A 59 -4.90 5.27 -2.69
N LYS A 60 -6.12 5.69 -3.01
CA LYS A 60 -7.29 5.57 -2.12
C LYS A 60 -8.18 4.41 -2.55
N VAL A 61 -8.46 3.51 -1.61
CA VAL A 61 -9.41 2.40 -1.79
C VAL A 61 -10.81 2.82 -1.34
N ARG A 62 -11.83 2.41 -2.11
CA ARG A 62 -13.24 2.77 -1.86
C ARG A 62 -13.98 1.64 -1.17
N GLU A 63 -14.25 0.57 -1.89
CA GLU A 63 -15.08 -0.55 -1.45
C GLU A 63 -14.34 -1.87 -1.63
N ALA A 64 -14.62 -2.83 -0.75
CA ALA A 64 -14.11 -4.19 -0.84
C ALA A 64 -15.26 -5.18 -1.09
N PHE A 65 -14.95 -6.22 -1.84
CA PHE A 65 -15.87 -7.27 -2.28
C PHE A 65 -15.27 -8.61 -1.90
N LEU A 66 -16.03 -9.40 -1.14
CA LEU A 66 -15.67 -10.75 -0.79
C LEU A 66 -16.04 -11.68 -1.94
N MET A 67 -15.09 -12.51 -2.35
CA MET A 67 -15.26 -13.47 -3.43
C MET A 67 -15.34 -14.87 -2.86
N PHE A 68 -16.31 -15.64 -3.36
CA PHE A 68 -16.60 -17.02 -2.98
C PHE A 68 -16.55 -17.90 -4.23
N ASP A 69 -16.18 -19.18 -4.08
CA ASP A 69 -16.17 -20.13 -5.20
C ASP A 69 -17.57 -20.56 -5.63
N ASP A 70 -18.46 -20.77 -4.65
CA ASP A 70 -19.82 -21.24 -4.85
C ASP A 70 -20.75 -20.81 -3.68
N GLU A 71 -22.04 -21.09 -3.82
CA GLU A 71 -23.05 -20.77 -2.79
C GLU A 71 -22.79 -21.49 -1.46
N LYS A 72 -22.20 -22.69 -1.50
CA LYS A 72 -21.87 -23.45 -0.28
C LYS A 72 -20.80 -22.72 0.52
N SER A 73 -19.76 -22.24 -0.15
CA SER A 73 -18.68 -21.44 0.43
C SER A 73 -19.21 -20.13 1.01
N LEU A 74 -20.16 -19.48 0.31
CA LEU A 74 -20.85 -18.30 0.82
C LEU A 74 -21.61 -18.59 2.12
N GLN A 75 -22.41 -19.66 2.17
CA GLN A 75 -23.17 -20.05 3.37
C GLN A 75 -22.27 -20.43 4.55
N GLN A 76 -21.08 -20.96 4.27
CA GLN A 76 -20.09 -21.35 5.25
C GLN A 76 -19.17 -20.20 5.66
N GLY A 77 -19.20 -19.06 4.95
CA GLY A 77 -18.27 -17.96 5.17
C GLY A 77 -16.82 -18.28 4.74
N ALA A 78 -16.63 -19.22 3.81
CA ALA A 78 -15.32 -19.59 3.28
C ALA A 78 -14.93 -18.62 2.15
N ILE A 79 -14.13 -17.61 2.49
CA ILE A 79 -13.72 -16.53 1.58
C ILE A 79 -12.56 -17.02 0.72
N LYS A 80 -12.79 -17.08 -0.60
CA LYS A 80 -11.76 -17.44 -1.59
C LYS A 80 -10.75 -16.31 -1.73
N ASN A 81 -11.25 -15.08 -1.88
CA ASN A 81 -10.42 -13.92 -2.17
C ASN A 81 -11.16 -12.61 -1.85
N VAL A 82 -10.43 -11.50 -1.83
CA VAL A 82 -10.98 -10.16 -1.69
C VAL A 82 -10.53 -9.31 -2.86
N ALA A 83 -11.48 -8.59 -3.46
CA ALA A 83 -11.22 -7.55 -4.44
C ALA A 83 -11.60 -6.20 -3.83
N TYR A 84 -10.94 -5.12 -4.23
CA TYR A 84 -11.32 -3.79 -3.80
C TYR A 84 -11.15 -2.79 -4.95
N THR A 85 -11.91 -1.70 -4.89
CA THR A 85 -11.92 -0.67 -5.94
C THR A 85 -11.05 0.52 -5.54
N MET A 86 -10.38 1.09 -6.54
CA MET A 86 -9.58 2.30 -6.43
C MET A 86 -9.85 3.22 -7.63
N LYS A 87 -9.36 4.46 -7.57
CA LYS A 87 -9.43 5.37 -8.72
C LYS A 87 -8.65 4.78 -9.90
N PHE A 88 -9.20 4.87 -11.11
CA PHE A 88 -8.46 4.61 -12.34
C PHE A 88 -7.66 5.85 -12.75
N TYR A 89 -6.38 5.67 -13.04
CA TYR A 89 -5.46 6.74 -13.44
C TYR A 89 -5.21 6.69 -14.95
N GLU A 90 -5.96 7.52 -15.70
CA GLU A 90 -5.99 7.49 -17.17
C GLU A 90 -4.63 7.81 -17.83
N ASN A 91 -3.75 8.54 -17.13
CA ASN A 91 -2.42 8.86 -17.64
C ASN A 91 -1.41 7.70 -17.52
N GLY A 92 -1.83 6.57 -16.91
CA GLY A 92 -1.01 5.39 -16.71
C GLY A 92 0.02 5.55 -15.59
N SER A 93 1.03 4.71 -15.62
CA SER A 93 2.15 4.69 -14.68
C SER A 93 3.32 5.58 -15.12
N LEU A 94 4.25 5.84 -14.21
CA LEU A 94 5.52 6.49 -14.53
C LEU A 94 6.33 5.64 -15.52
N ALA A 95 6.24 4.30 -15.45
CA ALA A 95 6.85 3.42 -16.43
C ALA A 95 6.31 3.70 -17.85
N ASP A 96 4.98 3.83 -17.99
CA ASP A 96 4.34 4.17 -19.27
C ASP A 96 4.80 5.54 -19.78
N TYR A 97 4.92 6.50 -18.88
CA TYR A 97 5.39 7.85 -19.20
C TYR A 97 6.85 7.85 -19.66
N ILE A 98 7.75 7.15 -18.97
CA ILE A 98 9.14 6.97 -19.37
C ILE A 98 9.24 6.32 -20.75
N TYR A 99 8.46 5.24 -20.96
CA TYR A 99 8.45 4.53 -22.24
C TYR A 99 7.97 5.40 -23.39
N LYS A 100 6.83 6.09 -23.24
CA LYS A 100 6.26 7.00 -24.26
C LYS A 100 7.22 8.13 -24.65
N ASN A 101 8.02 8.61 -23.69
CA ASN A 101 9.03 9.65 -23.91
C ASN A 101 10.41 9.08 -24.30
N LYS A 102 10.54 7.77 -24.54
CA LYS A 102 11.79 7.09 -24.90
C LYS A 102 12.93 7.37 -23.90
N GLY A 103 12.59 7.47 -22.61
CA GLY A 103 13.52 7.80 -21.53
C GLY A 103 13.89 9.28 -21.42
N ASN A 104 13.43 10.15 -22.33
CA ASN A 104 13.75 11.57 -22.28
C ASN A 104 12.78 12.32 -21.36
N ILE A 105 13.07 12.26 -20.05
CA ILE A 105 12.28 12.95 -19.03
C ILE A 105 12.99 14.24 -18.60
N SER A 106 12.24 15.34 -18.52
CA SER A 106 12.81 16.61 -18.09
C SER A 106 13.24 16.55 -16.62
N TYR A 107 14.34 17.23 -16.29
CA TYR A 107 14.79 17.39 -14.90
C TYR A 107 13.68 17.95 -13.99
N LYS A 108 12.84 18.85 -14.51
CA LYS A 108 11.69 19.41 -13.78
C LYS A 108 10.68 18.32 -13.40
N THR A 109 10.39 17.40 -14.32
CA THR A 109 9.50 16.26 -14.07
C THR A 109 10.10 15.33 -13.03
N VAL A 110 11.37 14.92 -13.20
CA VAL A 110 12.09 14.07 -12.24
C VAL A 110 12.05 14.68 -10.84
N LYS A 111 12.41 15.95 -10.71
CA LYS A 111 12.37 16.69 -9.44
C LYS A 111 10.97 16.72 -8.83
N SER A 112 9.94 16.94 -9.65
CA SER A 112 8.54 16.95 -9.20
C SER A 112 8.10 15.58 -8.65
N VAL A 113 8.46 14.49 -9.33
CA VAL A 113 8.16 13.11 -8.89
C VAL A 113 8.90 12.80 -7.59
N MET A 114 10.21 13.06 -7.54
CA MET A 114 11.02 12.81 -6.35
C MET A 114 10.50 13.55 -5.11
N ILE A 115 10.12 14.84 -5.23
CA ILE A 115 9.57 15.59 -4.10
C ILE A 115 8.30 14.94 -3.56
N GLN A 116 7.38 14.53 -4.44
CA GLN A 116 6.14 13.87 -4.02
C GLN A 116 6.39 12.51 -3.37
N LEU A 117 7.31 11.71 -3.92
CA LEU A 117 7.70 10.43 -3.31
C LEU A 117 8.38 10.63 -1.97
N CYS A 118 9.26 11.61 -1.81
CA CYS A 118 9.85 11.96 -0.51
C CYS A 118 8.78 12.31 0.54
N LEU A 119 7.73 13.04 0.17
CA LEU A 119 6.62 13.36 1.07
C LEU A 119 5.82 12.10 1.46
N VAL A 120 5.57 11.19 0.50
CA VAL A 120 4.94 9.89 0.77
C VAL A 120 5.81 9.06 1.72
N LEU A 121 7.12 8.97 1.49
CA LEU A 121 8.03 8.19 2.33
C LEU A 121 8.17 8.78 3.71
N GLN A 122 8.28 10.10 3.85
CA GLN A 122 8.22 10.74 5.16
C GLN A 122 6.92 10.39 5.91
N TYR A 123 5.78 10.39 5.21
CA TYR A 123 4.50 10.02 5.78
C TYR A 123 4.44 8.54 6.25
N LEU A 124 4.94 7.60 5.43
CA LEU A 124 4.96 6.18 5.77
C LEU A 124 5.97 5.87 6.87
N HIS A 125 7.18 6.40 6.76
CA HIS A 125 8.29 6.14 7.68
C HIS A 125 8.01 6.70 9.07
N SER A 126 7.35 7.87 9.18
CA SER A 126 6.87 8.40 10.48
C SER A 126 5.82 7.52 11.17
N ARG A 127 5.26 6.53 10.47
CA ARG A 127 4.32 5.53 11.00
C ARG A 127 4.96 4.13 11.12
N ASN A 128 6.27 4.04 10.97
CA ASN A 128 7.03 2.79 10.93
C ASN A 128 6.49 1.80 9.88
N LEU A 129 6.15 2.31 8.70
CA LEU A 129 5.74 1.52 7.54
C LEU A 129 6.81 1.58 6.45
N LEU A 130 7.19 0.42 5.93
CA LEU A 130 8.02 0.28 4.72
C LEU A 130 7.13 -0.06 3.54
N HIS A 131 7.37 0.58 2.39
CA HIS A 131 6.65 0.27 1.16
C HIS A 131 7.16 -1.01 0.50
N ARG A 132 8.48 -1.13 0.32
CA ARG A 132 9.22 -2.30 -0.18
C ARG A 132 9.04 -2.71 -1.65
N ASP A 133 8.17 -2.05 -2.41
CA ASP A 133 8.09 -2.25 -3.87
C ASP A 133 7.88 -0.94 -4.65
N ILE A 134 8.69 0.08 -4.35
CA ILE A 134 8.69 1.35 -5.09
C ILE A 134 9.36 1.14 -6.44
N LYS A 135 8.60 1.34 -7.51
CA LYS A 135 9.05 1.22 -8.89
C LYS A 135 8.16 2.04 -9.82
N PRO A 136 8.63 2.43 -11.03
CA PRO A 136 7.85 3.24 -11.96
C PRO A 136 6.47 2.66 -12.31
N GLN A 137 6.30 1.33 -12.28
CA GLN A 137 5.03 0.66 -12.55
C GLN A 137 3.98 0.89 -11.44
N ASN A 138 4.44 1.11 -10.20
CA ASN A 138 3.60 1.32 -9.03
C ASN A 138 3.37 2.81 -8.71
N ILE A 139 3.87 3.70 -9.57
CA ILE A 139 3.71 5.15 -9.45
C ILE A 139 2.74 5.59 -10.57
N PHE A 140 1.49 5.83 -10.22
CA PHE A 140 0.47 6.29 -11.16
C PHE A 140 0.55 7.80 -11.38
N ILE A 141 0.13 8.26 -12.56
CA ILE A 141 0.02 9.68 -12.90
C ILE A 141 -1.43 10.10 -12.79
N ASP A 142 -1.72 11.01 -11.87
CA ASP A 142 -3.05 11.57 -11.71
C ASP A 142 -3.32 12.68 -12.71
N SER A 143 -2.38 13.62 -12.87
CA SER A 143 -2.51 14.74 -13.79
C SER A 143 -1.18 15.19 -14.36
N LEU A 144 -1.24 15.71 -15.58
CA LEU A 144 -0.12 16.20 -16.38
C LEU A 144 -0.25 17.73 -16.58
N TYR A 145 -0.47 18.56 -15.54
CA TYR A 145 -0.65 20.01 -15.75
C TYR A 145 -0.20 20.94 -14.61
N SER A 146 0.11 22.18 -15.02
CA SER A 146 0.52 23.36 -14.22
C SER A 146 -0.33 23.59 -12.97
N PHE A 147 0.37 23.96 -11.89
CA PHE A 147 0.03 24.18 -10.49
C PHE A 147 -1.23 25.00 -10.10
N LYS A 148 -2.34 24.95 -10.84
CA LYS A 148 -3.59 25.62 -10.42
C LYS A 148 -4.29 24.93 -9.24
N ASN A 149 -4.06 23.63 -9.01
CA ASN A 149 -4.75 22.83 -7.99
C ASN A 149 -3.81 22.03 -7.07
N SER A 150 -2.56 22.48 -6.87
CA SER A 150 -1.59 21.75 -6.04
C SER A 150 -1.82 21.96 -4.54
N PHE A 151 -1.53 20.92 -3.75
CA PHE A 151 -1.43 20.98 -2.29
C PHE A 151 -0.21 21.78 -1.80
N ILE A 152 0.69 22.17 -2.71
CA ILE A 152 1.85 23.02 -2.42
C ILE A 152 1.40 24.49 -2.46
N PRO A 153 1.75 25.32 -1.45
CA PRO A 153 1.41 26.75 -1.42
C PRO A 153 1.86 27.48 -2.70
N GLN A 154 0.95 28.18 -3.37
CA GLN A 154 1.15 28.84 -4.66
C GLN A 154 2.35 29.81 -4.70
N ASN A 155 2.67 30.38 -3.55
CA ASN A 155 3.78 31.28 -3.30
C ASN A 155 5.16 30.58 -3.21
N GLN A 156 5.24 29.26 -3.32
CA GLN A 156 6.48 28.48 -3.34
C GLN A 156 6.74 27.77 -4.69
N ILE A 157 5.95 28.07 -5.72
CA ILE A 157 5.97 27.33 -6.98
C ILE A 157 6.34 28.28 -8.12
N ASP A 158 7.37 27.90 -8.89
CA ASP A 158 7.70 28.55 -10.16
C ASP A 158 6.56 28.31 -11.18
N PRO A 159 5.90 29.37 -11.70
CA PRO A 159 4.83 29.26 -12.69
C PRO A 159 5.23 28.55 -13.99
N ALA A 160 6.53 28.40 -14.27
CA ALA A 160 7.07 27.66 -15.41
C ALA A 160 7.31 26.15 -15.14
N LEU A 161 6.84 25.62 -14.01
CA LEU A 161 6.79 24.18 -13.76
C LEU A 161 5.55 23.56 -14.44
N SER A 162 5.78 22.82 -15.51
CA SER A 162 4.91 21.67 -15.84
C SER A 162 5.20 20.58 -14.81
N SER A 163 4.28 20.34 -13.89
CA SER A 163 4.38 19.30 -12.86
C SER A 163 3.49 18.13 -13.20
N VAL A 164 4.00 16.93 -12.93
CA VAL A 164 3.21 15.70 -12.92
C VAL A 164 2.77 15.48 -11.48
N ILE A 165 1.48 15.21 -11.26
CA ILE A 165 0.99 14.75 -9.95
C ILE A 165 1.02 13.22 -9.96
N VAL A 166 1.74 12.64 -9.00
CA VAL A 166 1.92 11.19 -8.90
C VAL A 166 1.26 10.61 -7.66
N ILE A 167 0.82 9.37 -7.79
CA ILE A 167 0.19 8.59 -6.74
C ILE A 167 0.93 7.27 -6.61
N LEU A 168 1.48 6.99 -5.43
CA LEU A 168 2.06 5.70 -5.11
C LEU A 168 0.94 4.69 -4.85
N GLY A 169 1.03 3.52 -5.47
CA GLY A 169 0.15 2.37 -5.26
C GLY A 169 0.93 1.08 -5.03
N ASP A 170 0.20 -0.05 -5.01
CA ASP A 170 0.70 -1.40 -4.72
C ASP A 170 1.31 -1.52 -3.33
N PHE A 171 0.42 -1.66 -2.33
CA PHE A 171 0.77 -1.74 -0.92
C PHE A 171 0.82 -3.19 -0.42
N GLY A 172 0.73 -4.17 -1.33
CA GLY A 172 0.71 -5.60 -0.99
C GLY A 172 2.00 -6.10 -0.33
N THR A 173 3.11 -5.37 -0.51
CA THR A 173 4.38 -5.67 0.17
C THR A 173 4.63 -4.78 1.37
N VAL A 174 3.72 -3.89 1.76
CA VAL A 174 3.95 -2.98 2.90
C VAL A 174 4.10 -3.76 4.20
N ARG A 175 4.99 -3.28 5.07
CA ARG A 175 5.20 -3.90 6.38
C ARG A 175 5.40 -2.87 7.47
N LYS A 176 4.69 -3.06 8.57
CA LYS A 176 4.95 -2.37 9.83
C LYS A 176 6.16 -3.00 10.52
N PHE A 177 7.04 -2.17 11.07
CA PHE A 177 8.17 -2.59 11.88
C PHE A 177 8.15 -1.86 13.22
N ASN A 178 8.85 -2.43 14.21
CA ASN A 178 9.07 -1.76 15.49
C ASN A 178 10.40 -1.02 15.45
N GLU A 179 10.51 0.08 16.20
CA GLU A 179 11.79 0.79 16.35
C GLU A 179 12.88 -0.17 16.85
N GLY A 180 14.03 -0.16 16.18
CA GLY A 180 15.14 -1.08 16.45
C GLY A 180 15.00 -2.50 15.87
N SER A 181 13.86 -2.87 15.28
CA SER A 181 13.69 -4.15 14.60
C SER A 181 14.08 -4.05 13.13
N MET A 182 14.91 -4.97 12.65
CA MET A 182 15.32 -5.02 11.24
C MET A 182 14.48 -6.04 10.46
N ILE A 183 14.22 -5.76 9.19
CA ILE A 183 13.52 -6.68 8.29
C ILE A 183 14.54 -7.50 7.49
N ARG A 184 14.25 -8.77 7.20
CA ARG A 184 15.11 -9.65 6.38
C ARG A 184 14.41 -10.29 5.18
N THR A 185 13.09 -10.15 5.10
CA THR A 185 12.31 -10.81 4.04
C THR A 185 12.63 -10.16 2.69
N MET A 186 13.11 -10.94 1.73
CA MET A 186 13.36 -10.48 0.37
C MET A 186 12.03 -10.39 -0.39
N VAL A 187 11.53 -9.17 -0.58
CA VAL A 187 10.31 -8.85 -1.34
C VAL A 187 10.55 -7.62 -2.22
N GLY A 188 9.71 -7.45 -3.23
CA GLY A 188 9.78 -6.34 -4.19
C GLY A 188 10.30 -6.79 -5.55
N SER A 189 10.58 -5.82 -6.42
CA SER A 189 11.02 -6.05 -7.79
C SER A 189 12.54 -5.98 -7.90
N GLN A 190 13.18 -7.06 -8.36
CA GLN A 190 14.63 -7.27 -8.27
C GLN A 190 15.50 -6.10 -8.76
N PHE A 191 15.12 -5.42 -9.84
CA PHE A 191 15.89 -4.30 -10.39
C PHE A 191 15.85 -3.02 -9.56
N TYR A 192 14.93 -2.92 -8.60
CA TYR A 192 14.73 -1.76 -7.73
C TYR A 192 15.09 -2.05 -6.27
N MET A 193 15.42 -3.30 -5.93
CA MET A 193 15.84 -3.68 -4.59
C MET A 193 17.20 -3.05 -4.25
N SER A 194 17.37 -2.70 -2.98
CA SER A 194 18.65 -2.28 -2.46
C SER A 194 19.63 -3.46 -2.34
N PRO A 195 20.96 -3.21 -2.37
CA PRO A 195 21.96 -4.26 -2.31
C PRO A 195 21.80 -5.13 -1.06
N GLU A 196 21.52 -4.54 0.10
CA GLU A 196 21.33 -5.28 1.35
C GLU A 196 20.13 -6.24 1.27
N ILE A 197 19.04 -5.88 0.57
CA ILE A 197 17.93 -6.80 0.31
C ILE A 197 18.41 -7.94 -0.60
N MET A 198 19.13 -7.62 -1.68
CA MET A 198 19.64 -8.62 -2.64
C MET A 198 20.60 -9.63 -2.01
N TYR A 199 21.37 -9.20 -1.01
CA TYR A 199 22.28 -10.07 -0.26
C TYR A 199 21.61 -10.79 0.93
N GLY A 200 20.31 -10.60 1.14
CA GLY A 200 19.58 -11.21 2.26
C GLY A 200 19.97 -10.63 3.63
N GLU A 201 20.58 -9.45 3.63
CA GLU A 201 20.91 -8.71 4.82
C GLU A 201 19.66 -8.04 5.41
N SER A 202 19.83 -7.50 6.60
CA SER A 202 18.76 -6.84 7.31
C SER A 202 18.65 -5.37 6.91
N TYR A 203 17.45 -4.88 6.65
CA TYR A 203 17.17 -3.53 6.13
C TYR A 203 16.03 -2.83 6.88
N GLN A 204 15.91 -1.51 6.66
CA GLN A 204 14.82 -0.68 7.17
C GLN A 204 14.41 0.38 6.13
N LEU A 205 14.34 1.65 6.56
CA LEU A 205 13.75 2.79 5.85
C LEU A 205 14.57 3.21 4.62
N ASP A 206 15.88 3.00 4.68
CA ASP A 206 16.86 3.28 3.63
C ASP A 206 16.60 2.48 2.35
N ALA A 207 16.08 1.26 2.47
CA ALA A 207 15.72 0.46 1.30
C ALA A 207 14.67 1.14 0.40
N ASP A 208 13.66 1.80 0.98
CA ASP A 208 12.67 2.55 0.20
C ASP A 208 13.31 3.79 -0.48
N ILE A 209 14.28 4.42 0.19
CA ILE A 209 15.02 5.56 -0.38
C ILE A 209 15.86 5.12 -1.58
N TRP A 210 16.50 3.95 -1.49
CA TRP A 210 17.21 3.34 -2.62
C TRP A 210 16.26 3.09 -3.79
N SER A 211 15.16 2.37 -3.56
CA SER A 211 14.20 2.03 -4.62
C SER A 211 13.62 3.28 -5.29
N MET A 212 13.34 4.34 -4.52
CA MET A 212 12.94 5.65 -5.05
C MET A 212 14.04 6.26 -5.92
N GLY A 213 15.30 6.21 -5.51
CA GLY A 213 16.44 6.72 -6.28
C GLY A 213 16.62 6.00 -7.62
N VAL A 214 16.44 4.67 -7.66
CA VAL A 214 16.52 3.88 -8.90
C VAL A 214 15.31 4.12 -9.82
N SER A 215 14.17 4.53 -9.27
CA SER A 215 12.92 4.71 -10.01
C SER A 215 12.83 6.00 -10.84
N ASN A 216 13.78 6.93 -10.70
CA ASN A 216 13.70 8.30 -11.25
C ASN A 216 14.90 8.63 -12.15
#